data_AF-A0A021XB60-F1
#
_entry.id   AF-A0A021XB60-F1
#
_cell.length_a   1.000
_cell.length_b   1.000
_cell.length_c   1.000
_cell.angle_alpha   90.00
_cell.angle_beta   90.00
_cell.angle_gamma   90.00
#
_symmetry.space_group_name_H-M   'P 1'
#
loop_
_entity.id
_entity.type
_entity.pdbx_description
1 polymer ?
#
loop_
_entity_poly.entity_id
_entity_poly.type
_entity_poly.pdbx_seq_one_letter_code
_entity_poly.pdbx_strand_id
1 'polypeptide(L)'
;MGWKATIKVRDLGDDQKLELVCRKCGRLTYTSRAQLCEEVDRSQLYLDEIEAKASCKRRGCNGRMRLSMVRLKEMSGFVGGLA
;
A
#
# COMPACT_ATOMS: atom_id res chain seq x y z
N MET A 1 -8.74 10.43 -12.61
CA MET A 1 -7.96 9.45 -13.39
C MET A 1 -6.52 9.46 -12.88
N GLY A 2 -6.19 8.59 -11.92
CA GLY A 2 -4.85 8.52 -11.32
C GLY A 2 -4.08 7.32 -11.85
N TRP A 3 -2.75 7.41 -11.92
CA TRP A 3 -1.84 6.36 -12.37
C TRP A 3 -2.05 4.98 -11.68
N LYS A 4 -2.62 4.97 -10.46
CA LYS A 4 -2.97 3.77 -9.70
C LYS A 4 -4.04 2.88 -10.37
N ALA A 5 -4.91 3.46 -11.20
CA ALA A 5 -5.92 2.71 -11.96
C ALA A 5 -5.38 2.14 -13.28
N THR A 6 -4.17 2.53 -13.69
CA THR A 6 -3.53 2.08 -14.94
C THR A 6 -2.47 1.02 -14.69
N ILE A 7 -1.87 1.00 -13.50
CA ILE A 7 -0.80 0.07 -13.13
C ILE A 7 -1.38 -1.11 -12.34
N LYS A 8 -1.03 -2.33 -12.76
CA LYS A 8 -1.38 -3.59 -12.06
C LYS A 8 -0.27 -4.01 -11.12
N VAL A 9 -0.60 -4.79 -10.08
CA VAL A 9 0.41 -5.35 -9.17
C VAL A 9 1.49 -6.14 -9.92
N ARG A 10 1.12 -6.88 -10.97
CA ARG A 10 2.05 -7.63 -11.83
C ARG A 10 3.00 -6.76 -12.65
N ASP A 11 2.61 -5.50 -12.92
CA ASP A 11 3.43 -4.55 -13.68
C ASP A 11 4.51 -3.89 -12.81
N LEU A 12 4.40 -4.00 -11.48
CA LEU A 12 5.45 -3.51 -10.59
C LEU A 12 6.74 -4.29 -10.79
N GLY A 13 7.86 -3.58 -10.83
CA GLY A 13 9.18 -4.19 -10.67
C GLY A 13 9.35 -4.75 -9.26
N ASP A 14 10.23 -5.74 -9.10
CA ASP A 14 10.52 -6.37 -7.80
C ASP A 14 11.13 -5.37 -6.79
N ASP A 15 11.87 -4.39 -7.31
CA ASP A 15 12.44 -3.27 -6.56
C ASP A 15 11.39 -2.22 -6.14
N GLN A 16 10.18 -2.31 -6.69
CA GLN A 16 9.14 -1.31 -6.51
C GLN A 16 8.33 -1.58 -5.24
N LYS A 17 8.61 -0.79 -4.20
CA LYS A 17 7.92 -0.87 -2.92
C LYS A 17 6.68 0.04 -2.89
N LEU A 18 5.64 -0.46 -2.26
CA LEU A 18 4.40 0.25 -2.00
C LEU A 18 4.28 0.51 -0.50
N GLU A 19 3.73 1.66 -0.16
CA GLU A 19 3.45 2.07 1.20
C GLU A 19 1.94 2.22 1.38
N LEU A 20 1.42 1.62 2.44
CA LEU A 20 0.02 1.62 2.84
C LEU A 20 -0.09 2.41 4.14
N VAL A 21 -0.66 3.60 4.08
CA VAL A 21 -0.90 4.46 5.25
C VAL A 21 -2.38 4.49 5.62
N CYS A 22 -2.71 4.16 6.86
CA CYS A 22 -4.08 4.29 7.33
C CYS A 22 -4.44 5.77 7.54
N ARG A 23 -5.51 6.24 6.89
CA ARG A 23 -6.02 7.61 7.06
C ARG A 23 -6.62 7.89 8.44
N LYS A 24 -6.96 6.84 9.20
CA LYS A 24 -7.66 6.95 10.49
C LYS A 24 -6.71 6.87 11.69
N CYS A 25 -5.71 5.98 11.65
CA CYS A 25 -4.77 5.78 12.75
C CYS A 25 -3.31 6.09 12.43
N GLY A 26 -2.99 6.50 11.19
CA GLY A 26 -1.62 6.84 10.78
C GLY A 26 -0.67 5.64 10.59
N ARG A 27 -1.15 4.40 10.75
CA ARG A 27 -0.34 3.19 10.58
C ARG A 27 0.20 3.10 9.16
N LEU A 28 1.52 3.14 9.03
CA LEU A 28 2.25 2.87 7.79
C LEU A 28 2.68 1.40 7.75
N THR A 29 2.43 0.74 6.63
CA THR A 29 2.92 -0.61 6.33
C THR A 29 3.52 -0.61 4.95
N TYR A 30 4.68 -1.23 4.78
CA TYR A 30 5.28 -1.45 3.46
C TYR A 30 4.82 -2.79 2.91
N THR A 31 4.53 -2.81 1.61
CA THR A 31 4.27 -4.04 0.87
C THR A 31 5.01 -3.98 -0.45
N SER A 32 5.35 -5.14 -0.99
CA SER A 32 6.06 -5.26 -2.27
C SER A 32 5.22 -6.12 -3.20
N ARG A 33 5.53 -6.08 -4.50
CA ARG A 33 4.92 -7.01 -5.46
C ARG A 33 5.01 -8.46 -4.99
N ALA A 34 6.17 -8.91 -4.50
CA ALA A 34 6.35 -10.28 -4.02
C ALA A 34 5.32 -10.65 -2.91
N GLN A 35 5.18 -9.78 -1.91
CA GLN A 35 4.23 -9.97 -0.80
C GLN A 35 2.76 -9.93 -1.24
N LEU A 36 2.42 -9.08 -2.22
CA LEU A 36 1.08 -9.04 -2.81
C LEU A 36 0.82 -10.25 -3.73
N CYS A 37 1.87 -10.78 -4.36
CA CYS A 37 1.80 -11.91 -5.29
C CYS A 37 1.74 -13.26 -4.55
N GLU A 38 2.32 -13.37 -3.36
CA GLU A 38 2.16 -14.53 -2.47
C GLU A 38 0.69 -14.73 -2.07
N GLU A 39 -0.07 -13.65 -1.86
CA GLU A 39 -1.54 -13.68 -1.80
C GLU A 39 -2.11 -13.77 -3.23
N VAL A 40 -1.90 -14.92 -3.88
CA VAL A 40 -2.20 -15.36 -5.27
C VAL A 40 -3.37 -14.71 -6.02
N ASP A 41 -4.38 -14.19 -5.33
CA ASP A 41 -5.58 -13.58 -5.93
C ASP A 41 -5.40 -12.09 -6.32
N ARG A 42 -4.34 -11.42 -5.82
CA ARG A 42 -4.19 -9.95 -5.95
C ARG A 42 -3.28 -9.48 -7.07
N SER A 43 -2.52 -10.37 -7.71
CA SER A 43 -1.58 -10.00 -8.79
C SER A 43 -2.25 -9.43 -10.04
N GLN A 44 -3.52 -9.76 -10.28
CA GLN A 44 -4.29 -9.24 -11.42
C GLN A 44 -5.04 -7.93 -11.10
N LEU A 45 -5.05 -7.51 -9.83
CA LEU A 45 -5.74 -6.30 -9.40
C LEU A 45 -4.90 -5.05 -9.71
N TYR A 46 -5.61 -3.96 -9.93
CA TYR A 46 -5.03 -2.62 -10.04
C TYR A 46 -4.66 -2.08 -8.66
N LEU A 47 -3.67 -1.18 -8.59
CA LEU A 47 -3.30 -0.55 -7.31
C LEU A 47 -4.47 0.18 -6.64
N ASP A 48 -5.39 0.74 -7.43
CA ASP A 48 -6.62 1.36 -6.95
C ASP A 48 -7.54 0.35 -6.23
N GLU A 49 -7.73 -0.83 -6.82
CA GLU A 49 -8.50 -1.93 -6.24
C GLU A 49 -7.84 -2.45 -4.95
N ILE A 50 -6.50 -2.53 -4.94
CA ILE A 50 -5.74 -2.88 -3.73
C ILE A 50 -5.95 -1.83 -2.64
N GLU A 51 -5.88 -0.54 -2.96
CA GLU A 51 -6.16 0.55 -2.01
C GLU A 51 -7.60 0.49 -1.49
N ALA A 52 -8.58 0.24 -2.36
CA ALA A 52 -9.98 0.15 -2.00
C ALA A 52 -10.28 -1.05 -1.08
N LYS A 53 -9.62 -2.20 -1.31
CA LYS A 53 -9.71 -3.39 -0.45
C LYS A 53 -8.83 -3.29 0.79
N ALA A 54 -7.80 -2.44 0.79
CA ALA A 54 -6.90 -2.28 1.91
C ALA A 54 -7.58 -1.55 3.07
N SER A 55 -7.77 -2.31 4.14
CA SER A 55 -8.31 -1.82 5.41
C SER A 55 -7.29 -2.03 6.52
N CYS A 56 -7.28 -1.12 7.49
CA CYS A 56 -6.35 -1.21 8.59
C CYS A 56 -6.69 -2.39 9.52
N LYS A 57 -5.80 -3.39 9.58
CA LYS A 57 -5.88 -4.55 10.49
C LYS A 57 -5.67 -4.21 11.98
N ARG A 58 -5.48 -2.93 12.35
CA ARG A 58 -5.41 -2.52 13.77
C ARG A 58 -6.77 -2.75 14.43
N ARG A 59 -6.79 -3.43 15.59
CA ARG A 59 -8.01 -3.63 16.40
C ARG A 59 -8.76 -2.30 16.56
N GLY A 60 -10.02 -2.26 16.09
CA GLY A 60 -10.90 -1.09 16.21
C GLY A 60 -10.69 0.04 15.19
N CYS A 61 -9.70 -0.04 14.30
CA CYS A 61 -9.48 1.03 13.32
C CYS A 61 -10.41 0.89 12.12
N ASN A 62 -10.34 -0.25 11.39
CA ASN A 62 -11.03 -0.51 10.11
C ASN A 62 -11.02 0.69 9.15
N GLY A 63 -9.99 1.54 9.25
CA GLY A 63 -9.88 2.74 8.44
C GLY A 63 -9.38 2.40 7.04
N ARG A 64 -9.84 3.15 6.04
CA ARG A 64 -9.30 3.06 4.68
C ARG A 64 -7.80 3.35 4.69
N MET A 65 -7.06 2.50 4.00
CA MET A 65 -5.64 2.73 3.76
C MET A 65 -5.47 3.50 2.45
N ARG A 66 -4.45 4.34 2.39
CA ARG A 66 -3.98 4.99 1.18
C ARG A 66 -2.70 4.30 0.76
N LEU A 67 -2.68 3.85 -0.48
CA LEU A 67 -1.54 3.25 -1.14
C LEU A 67 -0.81 4.34 -1.92
N SER A 68 0.50 4.44 -1.69
CA SER A 68 1.43 5.24 -2.48
C SER A 68 2.61 4.37 -2.93
N MET A 69 3.22 4.70 -4.05
CA MET A 69 4.44 4.03 -4.50
C MET A 69 5.64 4.77 -3.91
N VAL A 70 6.54 4.05 -3.28
CA VAL A 70 7.77 4.61 -2.71
C VAL A 70 8.70 4.95 -3.87
N ARG A 71 8.94 6.24 -4.12
CA ARG A 71 10.08 6.65 -4.96
C ARG A 71 11.29 6.71 -4.04
N LEU A 72 12.22 5.77 -4.20
CA LEU A 72 13.44 5.58 -3.40
C LEU A 72 14.36 6.82 -3.26
N LYS A 73 14.05 7.96 -3.91
CA LYS A 73 14.99 9.09 -4.01
C LYS A 73 14.73 10.27 -3.08
N GLU A 74 13.56 10.41 -2.45
CA GLU A 74 13.34 11.54 -1.54
C GLU A 74 12.26 11.24 -0.50
N MET A 75 12.67 11.33 0.77
CA MET A 75 11.87 11.80 1.91
C MET A 75 10.57 11.06 2.27
N SER A 76 10.53 10.51 3.48
CA SER A 76 9.83 11.12 4.64
C SER A 76 8.39 10.61 4.76
N GLY A 77 7.89 10.22 5.92
CA GLY A 77 8.44 10.34 7.25
C GLY A 77 7.62 9.48 8.20
N PHE A 78 8.27 9.11 9.29
CA PHE A 78 7.67 8.96 10.61
C PHE A 78 6.23 9.50 10.71
N VAL A 79 5.28 8.62 11.02
CA VAL A 79 4.06 8.98 11.76
C VAL A 79 3.92 7.94 12.88
N GLY A 80 3.89 8.45 14.11
CA GLY A 80 4.16 7.77 15.38
C GLY A 80 3.22 6.62 15.80
N GLY A 81 3.44 6.01 16.98
CA GLY A 81 4.04 6.61 18.16
C GLY A 81 4.97 5.68 18.94
N LEU A 82 5.96 6.34 19.53
CA LEU A 82 6.63 5.99 20.78
C LEU A 82 5.59 5.80 21.91
N ALA A 83 5.94 4.90 22.82
CA ALA A 83 5.48 4.75 24.22
C ALA A 83 4.00 4.41 24.45
#